data_AF-A0A2X0MWT9-F1
#
_entry.id   AF-A0A2X0MWT9-F1
#
_cell.length_a   1.000
_cell.length_b   1.000
_cell.length_c   1.000
_cell.angle_alpha   90.00
_cell.angle_beta   90.00
_cell.angle_gamma   90.00
#
_symmetry.space_group_name_H-M   'P 1'
#
loop_
_entity.id
_entity.type
_entity.pdbx_description
1 polymer ?
#
loop_
_entity_poly.entity_id
_entity_poly.type
_entity_poly.pdbx_seq_one_letter_code
_entity_poly.pdbx_strand_id
1 'polypeptide(L)'
;MSARRNATLFGQSMVRPHTLRPRLFSGNTPEARAQLSATSTSSHKLRARSLATSSNPFPSSSTSSPSSTSSPPRRPSSSRTFLSLATGLVLGSALALTLPRPRLLSLILPNPTPLPHAADSEEGRLETQRIEKELEALPIVKQLREAQVPAAQGYANPLIAQDVSPTHVETSLTGIEDRAPPRDSSLAPKYRESRPYAAANAGPHSLSGFTLRGPSKFAIPPLAFTSKDNKEAVFLMHLGRGLCGHEGVVHGGLLATVLDESLAWTALQLLPSNIGVTATLSLSYKKPTFADQFVVIRTEFVRQEGRKVWVKGQVEDLEGMVLVQAEALFVEPKMAKFLSSSSVREHFK
;
A
#
# COMPACT_ATOMS: atom_id res chain seq x y z
N MET A 1 -40.03 39.98 39.90
CA MET A 1 -39.19 41.12 39.45
C MET A 1 -37.83 41.04 40.15
N SER A 2 -36.75 40.98 39.36
CA SER A 2 -35.34 41.36 39.62
C SER A 2 -34.55 40.87 40.85
N ALA A 3 -33.34 40.33 40.57
CA ALA A 3 -32.03 40.47 41.26
C ALA A 3 -31.23 39.15 41.08
N ARG A 4 -29.95 39.03 40.65
CA ARG A 4 -28.73 39.84 40.44
C ARG A 4 -27.84 39.05 39.42
N ARG A 5 -27.21 39.62 38.37
CA ARG A 5 -25.83 40.21 38.29
C ARG A 5 -24.75 39.36 39.01
N ASN A 6 -23.63 38.92 38.41
CA ASN A 6 -22.64 39.66 37.62
C ASN A 6 -21.71 38.73 36.79
N ALA A 7 -21.14 39.30 35.72
CA ALA A 7 -20.00 38.82 34.95
C ALA A 7 -18.74 39.64 35.29
N THR A 8 -17.55 39.01 35.27
CA THR A 8 -16.21 39.65 35.14
C THR A 8 -15.21 38.55 34.71
N LEU A 9 -14.69 38.52 33.47
CA LEU A 9 -13.47 39.17 32.93
C LEU A 9 -12.16 38.86 33.68
N PHE A 10 -11.23 38.14 33.03
CA PHE A 10 -9.75 38.21 33.09
C PHE A 10 -9.21 37.07 32.20
N GLY A 11 -8.20 37.18 31.34
CA GLY A 11 -7.32 38.25 30.91
C GLY A 11 -6.40 37.66 29.83
N GLN A 12 -6.27 38.35 28.69
CA GLN A 12 -5.26 38.04 27.69
C GLN A 12 -3.87 38.40 28.25
N SER A 13 -2.90 37.49 28.11
CA SER A 13 -1.48 37.84 28.23
C SER A 13 -0.76 37.34 26.98
N MET A 14 -0.37 38.31 26.15
CA MET A 14 0.58 38.16 25.06
C MET A 14 1.94 37.75 25.63
N VAL A 15 2.46 36.59 25.19
CA VAL A 15 3.89 36.30 25.27
C VAL A 15 4.41 36.22 23.84
N ARG A 16 5.36 37.10 23.54
CA ARG A 16 6.01 37.28 22.24
C ARG A 16 6.80 36.02 21.82
N PRO A 17 6.91 35.74 20.51
CA PRO A 17 7.78 34.66 20.01
C PRO A 17 9.26 35.05 20.14
N HIS A 18 10.04 34.22 20.84
CA HIS A 18 11.49 34.30 20.82
C HIS A 18 12.01 33.83 19.45
N THR A 19 12.49 34.79 18.66
CA THR A 19 13.33 34.58 17.50
C THR A 19 14.66 33.96 17.93
N LEU A 20 14.85 32.66 17.69
CA LEU A 20 16.15 32.01 17.73
C LEU A 20 16.90 32.33 16.43
N ARG A 21 17.84 33.30 16.50
CA ARG A 21 18.86 33.48 15.47
C ARG A 21 19.88 32.32 15.55
N PRO A 22 20.35 31.78 14.42
CA PRO A 22 21.41 30.79 14.42
C PRO A 22 22.73 31.42 14.85
N ARG A 23 23.39 30.82 15.85
CA ARG A 23 24.79 31.13 16.17
C ARG A 23 25.67 30.55 15.08
N LEU A 24 26.35 31.43 14.36
CA LEU A 24 27.52 31.13 13.55
C LEU A 24 28.61 30.54 14.46
N PHE A 25 28.84 29.24 14.32
CA PHE A 25 30.09 28.62 14.78
C PHE A 25 31.01 28.50 13.58
N SER A 26 32.06 29.32 13.61
CA SER A 26 33.26 29.19 12.80
C SER A 26 33.95 27.86 13.16
N GLY A 27 34.11 26.99 12.17
CA GLY A 27 34.80 25.72 12.29
C GLY A 27 35.48 25.41 10.95
N ASN A 28 36.81 25.46 10.97
CA ASN A 28 37.71 25.27 9.85
C ASN A 28 37.43 23.98 9.05
N THR A 29 37.24 24.14 7.75
CA THR A 29 37.42 23.11 6.73
C THR A 29 38.91 22.91 6.41
N PRO A 30 39.38 21.67 6.25
CA PRO A 30 40.44 21.40 5.29
C PRO A 30 39.86 20.69 4.06
N GLU A 31 40.17 21.28 2.92
CA GLU A 31 40.02 20.73 1.57
C GLU A 31 40.71 19.36 1.46
N ALA A 32 40.04 18.38 0.85
CA ALA A 32 40.69 17.20 0.31
C ALA A 32 40.24 17.00 -1.14
N ARG A 33 41.14 17.42 -2.01
CA ARG A 33 41.10 17.46 -3.47
C ARG A 33 41.12 16.05 -4.04
N ALA A 34 40.34 15.84 -5.09
CA ALA A 34 40.39 14.65 -5.93
C ALA A 34 41.79 14.45 -6.53
N GLN A 35 42.32 13.23 -6.42
CA GLN A 35 43.32 12.70 -7.33
C GLN A 35 42.95 11.28 -7.75
N LEU A 36 42.77 11.15 -9.06
CA LEU A 36 42.74 9.92 -9.82
C LEU A 36 44.11 9.27 -9.78
N SER A 37 44.21 7.98 -9.44
CA SER A 37 45.12 7.07 -10.14
C SER A 37 44.73 5.61 -9.93
N ALA A 38 45.00 4.86 -11.00
CA ALA A 38 44.62 3.50 -11.32
C ALA A 38 45.06 2.45 -10.29
N THR A 39 44.34 1.31 -10.24
CA THR A 39 44.89 0.02 -10.69
C THR A 39 43.86 -1.12 -10.69
N SER A 40 44.03 -2.00 -11.68
CA SER A 40 43.70 -3.44 -11.66
C SER A 40 42.24 -3.87 -11.85
N THR A 41 41.82 -3.99 -13.12
CA THR A 41 40.83 -4.99 -13.55
C THR A 41 41.44 -5.89 -14.62
N SER A 42 41.58 -7.18 -14.29
CA SER A 42 42.02 -8.25 -15.18
C SER A 42 40.98 -8.49 -16.27
N SER A 43 41.37 -8.36 -17.54
CA SER A 43 40.54 -8.66 -18.71
C SER A 43 41.16 -9.79 -19.52
N HIS A 44 40.41 -10.88 -19.66
CA HIS A 44 40.74 -12.02 -20.51
C HIS A 44 40.69 -11.64 -22.01
N LYS A 45 41.80 -11.90 -22.71
CA LYS A 45 41.93 -11.79 -24.17
C LYS A 45 41.28 -12.99 -24.87
N LEU A 46 40.38 -12.75 -25.82
CA LEU A 46 40.07 -13.69 -26.91
C LEU A 46 40.04 -12.97 -28.27
N ARG A 47 41.25 -12.92 -28.86
CA ARG A 47 41.63 -13.13 -30.28
C ARG A 47 40.52 -13.01 -31.35
N ALA A 48 40.51 -11.90 -32.08
CA ALA A 48 39.96 -11.81 -33.44
C ALA A 48 41.08 -12.05 -34.47
N ARG A 49 40.88 -13.01 -35.38
CA ARG A 49 41.75 -13.27 -36.55
C ARG A 49 41.20 -12.52 -37.76
N SER A 50 42.02 -11.63 -38.31
CA SER A 50 41.92 -11.09 -39.66
C SER A 50 42.45 -12.12 -40.67
N LEU A 51 41.80 -12.25 -41.84
CA LEU A 51 42.38 -12.85 -43.05
C LEU A 51 41.66 -12.34 -44.31
N ALA A 52 42.36 -11.43 -44.99
CA ALA A 52 42.60 -11.27 -46.43
C ALA A 52 41.54 -11.67 -47.49
N THR A 53 41.15 -10.64 -48.25
CA THR A 53 41.29 -10.48 -49.71
C THR A 53 41.68 -11.69 -50.57
N SER A 54 40.89 -11.95 -51.63
CA SER A 54 41.39 -12.52 -52.89
C SER A 54 40.43 -12.20 -54.03
N SER A 55 40.95 -11.43 -54.99
CA SER A 55 40.41 -11.12 -56.32
C SER A 55 40.88 -12.18 -57.33
N ASN A 56 40.06 -12.51 -58.34
CA ASN A 56 40.56 -13.10 -59.59
C ASN A 56 39.55 -12.97 -60.75
N PRO A 57 39.95 -13.16 -62.02
CA PRO A 57 39.72 -12.18 -63.09
C PRO A 57 38.87 -12.70 -64.27
N PHE A 58 38.63 -11.79 -65.21
CA PHE A 58 37.97 -11.94 -66.53
C PHE A 58 38.50 -13.11 -67.39
N PRO A 59 37.72 -13.51 -68.42
CA PRO A 59 38.12 -13.09 -69.76
C PRO A 59 36.98 -12.56 -70.64
N SER A 60 37.39 -11.75 -71.61
CA SER A 60 36.63 -11.08 -72.66
C SER A 60 36.36 -11.98 -73.87
N SER A 61 35.23 -11.74 -74.55
CA SER A 61 35.13 -11.92 -76.00
C SER A 61 34.09 -10.94 -76.58
N SER A 62 34.49 -10.31 -77.69
CA SER A 62 33.73 -9.43 -78.59
C SER A 62 32.58 -10.21 -79.25
N THR A 63 31.52 -9.63 -79.83
CA THR A 63 31.52 -8.77 -81.02
C THR A 63 30.07 -8.38 -81.37
N SER A 64 29.91 -7.22 -82.03
CA SER A 64 28.84 -6.79 -82.96
C SER A 64 27.38 -6.61 -82.49
N SER A 65 26.94 -5.35 -82.54
CA SER A 65 25.55 -4.90 -82.72
C SER A 65 24.99 -5.31 -84.09
N PRO A 66 23.65 -5.42 -84.23
CA PRO A 66 22.95 -4.32 -84.90
C PRO A 66 21.64 -3.91 -84.22
N SER A 67 21.30 -2.66 -84.47
CA SER A 67 20.07 -1.95 -84.14
C SER A 67 18.80 -2.68 -84.60
N SER A 68 17.83 -2.82 -83.70
CA SER A 68 16.41 -2.83 -84.09
C SER A 68 15.55 -2.20 -83.00
N THR A 69 14.76 -1.23 -83.44
CA THR A 69 13.74 -0.47 -82.72
C THR A 69 12.63 -1.39 -82.23
N SER A 70 12.39 -1.42 -80.91
CA SER A 70 11.09 -1.80 -80.35
C SER A 70 10.81 -0.99 -79.09
N SER A 71 9.61 -0.40 -79.06
CA SER A 71 9.14 0.50 -78.01
C SER A 71 9.01 -0.21 -76.65
N PRO A 72 9.33 0.44 -75.51
CA PRO A 72 9.10 -0.17 -74.20
C PRO A 72 7.60 -0.13 -73.86
N PRO A 73 7.03 -1.19 -73.25
CA PRO A 73 5.67 -1.17 -72.77
C PRO A 73 5.54 -0.23 -71.57
N ARG A 74 4.44 0.54 -71.56
CA ARG A 74 4.08 1.46 -70.48
C ARG A 74 4.00 0.72 -69.14
N ARG A 75 4.79 1.16 -68.16
CA ARG A 75 4.64 0.75 -66.75
C ARG A 75 3.31 1.29 -66.21
N PRO A 76 2.43 0.48 -65.60
CA PRO A 76 1.32 1.02 -64.84
C PRO A 76 1.86 1.67 -63.55
N SER A 77 1.51 2.93 -63.33
CA SER A 77 1.91 3.69 -62.14
C SER A 77 1.28 3.10 -60.87
N SER A 78 2.04 2.33 -60.09
CA SER A 78 1.60 1.83 -58.77
C SER A 78 1.76 2.88 -57.66
N SER A 79 1.28 4.11 -57.90
CA SER A 79 1.34 5.19 -56.89
C SER A 79 0.23 5.07 -55.83
N ARG A 80 -0.83 4.30 -56.11
CA ARG A 80 -2.01 4.21 -55.23
C ARG A 80 -1.90 3.17 -54.10
N THR A 81 -1.01 2.18 -54.21
CA THR A 81 -0.90 1.08 -53.23
C THR A 81 -0.05 1.42 -52.01
N PHE A 82 0.92 2.33 -52.13
CA PHE A 82 1.75 2.77 -50.99
C PHE A 82 1.02 3.75 -50.07
N LEU A 83 0.17 4.61 -50.64
CA LEU A 83 -0.56 5.62 -49.87
C LEU A 83 -1.61 4.99 -48.94
N SER A 84 -2.29 3.92 -49.39
CA SER A 84 -3.29 3.21 -48.58
C SER A 84 -2.68 2.47 -47.38
N LEU A 85 -1.47 1.92 -47.54
CA LEU A 85 -0.77 1.22 -46.45
C LEU A 85 -0.29 2.20 -45.37
N ALA A 86 0.24 3.35 -45.77
CA ALA A 86 0.68 4.40 -44.86
C ALA A 86 -0.49 5.00 -44.05
N THR A 87 -1.63 5.28 -44.69
CA THR A 87 -2.83 5.75 -44.00
C THR A 87 -3.40 4.71 -43.04
N GLY A 88 -3.38 3.42 -43.41
CA GLY A 88 -3.80 2.34 -42.52
C GLY A 88 -2.91 2.19 -41.29
N LEU A 89 -1.59 2.39 -41.44
CA LEU A 89 -0.63 2.32 -40.34
C LEU A 89 -0.74 3.52 -39.39
N VAL A 90 -0.96 4.73 -39.94
CA VAL A 90 -1.22 5.95 -39.14
C VAL A 90 -2.58 5.87 -38.43
N LEU A 91 -3.63 5.44 -39.13
CA LEU A 91 -4.97 5.31 -38.53
C LEU A 91 -5.00 4.17 -37.50
N GLY A 92 -4.32 3.06 -37.77
CA GLY A 92 -4.17 1.94 -36.83
C GLY A 92 -3.35 2.30 -35.59
N SER A 93 -2.26 3.07 -35.74
CA SER A 93 -1.46 3.55 -34.60
C SER A 93 -2.19 4.64 -33.79
N ALA A 94 -2.92 5.54 -34.45
CA ALA A 94 -3.80 6.49 -33.77
C ALA A 94 -4.91 5.77 -32.98
N LEU A 95 -5.57 4.77 -33.59
CA LEU A 95 -6.60 3.98 -32.92
C LEU A 95 -6.02 3.17 -31.75
N ALA A 96 -4.83 2.58 -31.90
CA ALA A 96 -4.12 1.84 -30.85
C ALA A 96 -3.60 2.73 -29.70
N LEU A 97 -3.52 4.05 -29.88
CA LEU A 97 -3.26 5.02 -28.82
C LEU A 97 -4.54 5.43 -28.07
N THR A 98 -5.71 5.35 -28.73
CA THR A 98 -7.01 5.73 -28.14
C THR A 98 -7.76 4.59 -27.47
N LEU A 99 -7.54 3.34 -27.90
CA LEU A 99 -8.17 2.18 -27.27
C LEU A 99 -7.49 1.89 -25.92
N PRO A 100 -8.26 1.58 -24.85
CA PRO A 100 -7.69 1.20 -23.58
C PRO A 100 -6.82 -0.04 -23.77
N ARG A 101 -5.52 0.12 -23.51
CA ARG A 101 -4.57 -0.99 -23.63
C ARG A 101 -4.90 -2.05 -22.59
N PRO A 102 -4.76 -3.35 -22.93
CA PRO A 102 -4.84 -4.40 -21.95
C PRO A 102 -3.83 -4.13 -20.82
N ARG A 103 -4.23 -4.28 -19.55
CA ARG A 103 -3.40 -3.99 -18.37
C ARG A 103 -2.06 -4.73 -18.32
N LEU A 104 -1.91 -5.84 -19.05
CA LEU A 104 -0.63 -6.53 -19.19
C LEU A 104 0.34 -5.80 -20.13
N LEU A 105 -0.15 -5.10 -21.16
CA LEU A 105 0.70 -4.37 -22.10
C LEU A 105 1.38 -3.18 -21.41
N SER A 106 0.73 -2.57 -20.40
CA SER A 106 1.33 -1.52 -19.58
C SER A 106 2.49 -1.99 -18.71
N LEU A 107 2.71 -3.32 -18.55
CA LEU A 107 3.92 -3.84 -17.90
C LEU A 107 5.15 -3.79 -18.82
N ILE A 108 4.93 -3.79 -20.14
CA ILE A 108 5.99 -3.77 -21.15
C ILE A 108 6.23 -2.32 -21.62
N LEU A 109 5.14 -1.56 -21.76
CA LEU A 109 5.14 -0.17 -22.21
C LEU A 109 4.31 0.68 -21.24
N PRO A 110 4.89 1.06 -20.09
CA PRO A 110 4.16 1.84 -19.11
C PRO A 110 3.90 3.28 -19.58
N ASN A 111 2.83 3.87 -19.07
CA ASN A 111 2.53 5.28 -19.31
C ASN A 111 3.27 6.15 -18.28
N PRO A 112 3.91 7.25 -18.70
CA PRO A 112 4.55 8.21 -17.81
C PRO A 112 3.65 8.60 -16.64
N THR A 113 4.17 8.43 -15.44
CA THR A 113 3.45 8.76 -14.21
C THR A 113 3.48 10.27 -13.96
N PRO A 114 2.32 10.93 -13.76
CA PRO A 114 2.29 12.33 -13.34
C PRO A 114 3.06 12.52 -12.04
N LEU A 115 3.71 13.68 -11.87
CA LEU A 115 4.39 14.01 -10.62
C LEU A 115 3.37 14.09 -9.47
N PRO A 116 3.72 13.61 -8.27
CA PRO A 116 2.83 13.67 -7.12
C PRO A 116 2.57 15.12 -6.74
N HIS A 117 1.33 15.42 -6.33
CA HIS A 117 0.97 16.72 -5.79
C HIS A 117 1.65 16.94 -4.43
N ALA A 118 2.04 18.19 -4.14
CA ALA A 118 2.53 18.53 -2.81
C ALA A 118 1.41 18.34 -1.77
N ALA A 119 1.73 17.84 -0.58
CA ALA A 119 0.71 17.49 0.42
C ALA A 119 -0.13 18.70 0.87
N ASP A 120 0.46 19.89 0.85
CA ASP A 120 -0.16 21.16 1.21
C ASP A 120 -0.88 21.87 0.05
N SER A 121 -0.69 21.40 -1.19
CA SER A 121 -1.34 21.94 -2.38
C SER A 121 -2.86 21.73 -2.38
N GLU A 122 -3.58 22.59 -3.10
CA GLU A 122 -5.03 22.47 -3.25
C GLU A 122 -5.39 21.16 -3.97
N GLU A 123 -4.64 20.82 -5.02
CA GLU A 123 -4.84 19.62 -5.83
C GLU A 123 -4.68 18.35 -4.99
N GLY A 124 -3.65 18.30 -4.12
CA GLY A 124 -3.43 17.16 -3.23
C GLY A 124 -4.55 16.97 -2.20
N ARG A 125 -5.15 18.07 -1.72
CA ARG A 125 -6.30 18.02 -0.81
C ARG A 125 -7.56 17.53 -1.53
N LEU A 126 -7.79 18.00 -2.76
CA LEU A 126 -8.92 17.56 -3.59
C LEU A 126 -8.79 16.08 -3.96
N GLU A 127 -7.59 15.61 -4.30
CA GLU A 127 -7.31 14.19 -4.54
C GLU A 127 -7.69 13.35 -3.30
N THR A 128 -7.22 13.76 -2.12
CA THR A 128 -7.49 13.07 -0.86
C THR A 128 -8.99 13.02 -0.54
N GLN A 129 -9.70 14.14 -0.69
CA GLN A 129 -11.15 14.19 -0.48
C GLN A 129 -11.93 13.32 -1.47
N ARG A 130 -11.49 13.29 -2.73
CA ARG A 130 -12.08 12.43 -3.76
C ARG A 130 -11.91 10.96 -3.39
N ILE A 131 -10.71 10.54 -3.03
CA ILE A 131 -10.42 9.15 -2.62
C ILE A 131 -11.26 8.78 -1.39
N GLU A 132 -11.38 9.67 -0.40
CA GLU A 132 -12.23 9.43 0.78
C GLU A 132 -13.70 9.19 0.38
N LYS A 133 -14.24 10.05 -0.50
CA LYS A 133 -15.62 9.90 -0.98
C LYS A 133 -15.83 8.60 -1.78
N GLU A 134 -14.84 8.21 -2.59
CA GLU A 134 -14.88 6.97 -3.36
C GLU A 134 -14.84 5.74 -2.44
N LEU A 135 -13.99 5.75 -1.41
CA LEU A 135 -13.92 4.71 -0.38
C LEU A 135 -15.28 4.48 0.27
N GLU A 136 -15.91 5.54 0.75
CA GLU A 136 -17.22 5.49 1.42
C GLU A 136 -18.35 5.00 0.50
N ALA A 137 -18.20 5.19 -0.82
CA ALA A 137 -19.17 4.76 -1.81
C ALA A 137 -19.05 3.27 -2.18
N LEU A 138 -17.94 2.59 -1.84
CA LEU A 138 -17.67 1.22 -2.26
C LEU A 138 -18.76 0.23 -1.76
N PRO A 139 -19.26 -0.68 -2.62
CA PRO A 139 -20.27 -1.67 -2.22
C PRO A 139 -19.81 -2.55 -1.05
N ILE A 140 -18.54 -2.97 -1.05
CA ILE A 140 -17.97 -3.79 0.02
C ILE A 140 -17.98 -3.08 1.38
N VAL A 141 -17.82 -1.75 1.43
CA VAL A 141 -17.89 -0.98 2.68
C VAL A 141 -19.30 -1.04 3.26
N LYS A 142 -20.32 -0.84 2.41
CA LYS A 142 -21.72 -0.96 2.82
C LYS A 142 -22.04 -2.37 3.32
N GLN A 143 -21.60 -3.39 2.58
CA GLN A 143 -21.77 -4.80 2.97
C GLN A 143 -21.12 -5.11 4.33
N LEU A 144 -19.91 -4.62 4.59
CA LEU A 144 -19.22 -4.86 5.86
C LEU A 144 -19.88 -4.13 7.04
N ARG A 145 -20.43 -2.94 6.83
CA ARG A 145 -21.21 -2.20 7.84
C ARG A 145 -22.54 -2.86 8.16
N GLU A 146 -23.19 -3.45 7.16
CA GLU A 146 -24.47 -4.14 7.29
C GLU A 146 -24.34 -5.59 7.77
N ALA A 147 -23.13 -6.18 7.71
CA ALA A 147 -22.90 -7.56 8.11
C ALA A 147 -23.25 -7.79 9.59
N GLN A 148 -24.13 -8.76 9.82
CA GLN A 148 -24.63 -9.11 11.16
C GLN A 148 -24.38 -10.58 11.48
N VAL A 149 -24.26 -10.87 12.77
CA VAL A 149 -24.15 -12.22 13.34
C VAL A 149 -25.13 -12.38 14.50
N PRO A 150 -25.60 -13.60 14.82
CA PRO A 150 -26.45 -13.83 15.99
C PRO A 150 -25.76 -13.32 17.26
N ALA A 151 -26.45 -12.52 18.09
CA ALA A 151 -25.89 -11.97 19.34
C ALA A 151 -25.53 -13.05 20.38
N ALA A 152 -25.99 -14.29 20.18
CA ALA A 152 -25.70 -15.43 21.02
C ALA A 152 -24.28 -15.97 20.78
N GLN A 153 -23.27 -15.21 21.23
CA GLN A 153 -21.92 -15.69 21.53
C GLN A 153 -21.21 -14.57 22.31
N GLY A 154 -21.45 -14.55 23.63
CA GLY A 154 -20.67 -13.73 24.56
C GLY A 154 -19.24 -14.21 24.57
N TYR A 155 -18.39 -13.65 23.72
CA TYR A 155 -16.95 -13.78 23.84
C TYR A 155 -16.48 -12.83 24.94
N ALA A 156 -16.43 -13.34 26.17
CA ALA A 156 -15.72 -12.69 27.26
C ALA A 156 -14.24 -12.59 26.87
N ASN A 157 -13.75 -11.38 26.63
CA ASN A 157 -12.32 -11.11 26.65
C ASN A 157 -11.97 -10.77 28.11
N PRO A 158 -11.16 -11.57 28.84
CA PRO A 158 -10.90 -11.32 30.27
C PRO A 158 -10.07 -10.06 30.57
N LEU A 159 -9.69 -9.27 29.55
CA LEU A 159 -8.72 -8.18 29.70
C LEU A 159 -9.33 -6.77 29.71
N ILE A 160 -10.65 -6.63 29.75
CA ILE A 160 -11.33 -5.34 30.00
C ILE A 160 -12.31 -5.50 31.16
N ALA A 161 -11.79 -5.82 32.33
CA ALA A 161 -12.54 -5.78 33.58
C ALA A 161 -11.59 -5.42 34.73
N GLN A 162 -11.00 -4.23 34.68
CA GLN A 162 -10.33 -3.62 35.83
C GLN A 162 -10.56 -2.11 35.79
N ASP A 163 -11.68 -1.68 36.37
CA ASP A 163 -11.71 -0.58 37.35
C ASP A 163 -13.11 -0.41 37.94
N VAL A 164 -13.45 -1.23 38.94
CA VAL A 164 -14.37 -0.83 40.03
C VAL A 164 -13.98 -1.61 41.29
N SER A 165 -13.45 -0.91 42.29
CA SER A 165 -13.19 -1.46 43.63
C SER A 165 -14.48 -1.82 44.38
N PRO A 166 -14.43 -2.76 45.34
CA PRO A 166 -15.62 -3.41 45.89
C PRO A 166 -16.13 -2.72 47.15
N THR A 167 -17.45 -2.60 47.29
CA THR A 167 -18.11 -2.40 48.58
C THR A 167 -19.36 -3.26 48.66
N HIS A 168 -19.33 -4.22 49.59
CA HIS A 168 -20.41 -4.97 50.26
C HIS A 168 -21.76 -5.21 49.54
N VAL A 169 -22.22 -6.46 49.53
CA VAL A 169 -23.20 -7.01 50.50
C VAL A 169 -23.46 -8.50 50.17
N GLU A 170 -23.38 -9.35 51.19
CA GLU A 170 -23.77 -10.76 51.19
C GLU A 170 -25.29 -10.96 51.12
N THR A 171 -25.66 -12.22 50.83
CA THR A 171 -26.93 -12.92 51.15
C THR A 171 -27.93 -13.06 50.00
N SER A 172 -28.02 -14.27 49.44
CA SER A 172 -29.17 -15.18 49.59
C SER A 172 -29.26 -16.16 48.41
N LEU A 173 -28.95 -17.42 48.68
CA LEU A 173 -29.29 -18.57 47.84
C LEU A 173 -30.80 -18.84 47.97
N THR A 174 -31.56 -18.77 46.89
CA THR A 174 -32.74 -19.61 46.61
C THR A 174 -33.26 -19.31 45.21
N GLY A 175 -33.65 -20.34 44.46
CA GLY A 175 -34.38 -20.21 43.19
C GLY A 175 -33.65 -20.77 41.97
N ILE A 176 -33.60 -22.10 41.86
CA ILE A 176 -33.45 -22.77 40.57
C ILE A 176 -34.78 -22.56 39.83
N GLU A 177 -34.86 -21.53 39.01
CA GLU A 177 -35.90 -21.42 37.98
C GLU A 177 -35.27 -21.71 36.63
N ASP A 178 -35.79 -22.78 36.03
CA ASP A 178 -35.53 -23.29 34.70
C ASP A 178 -36.02 -22.28 33.65
N ARG A 179 -35.26 -21.21 33.44
CA ARG A 179 -35.57 -20.20 32.44
C ARG A 179 -35.04 -20.66 31.09
N ALA A 180 -35.93 -21.21 30.27
CA ALA A 180 -35.69 -21.42 28.86
C ALA A 180 -34.99 -20.19 28.23
N PRO A 181 -33.93 -20.37 27.42
CA PRO A 181 -33.19 -19.24 26.88
C PRO A 181 -34.15 -18.35 26.07
N PRO A 182 -34.08 -17.02 26.23
CA PRO A 182 -34.96 -16.12 25.49
C PRO A 182 -34.72 -16.32 23.99
N ARG A 183 -35.77 -16.78 23.30
CA ARG A 183 -35.84 -16.92 21.84
C ARG A 183 -36.02 -15.56 21.19
N ASP A 184 -35.03 -14.71 21.34
CA ASP A 184 -34.89 -13.52 20.52
C ASP A 184 -33.42 -13.39 20.17
N SER A 185 -33.01 -14.06 19.09
CA SER A 185 -31.66 -13.94 18.53
C SER A 185 -31.53 -12.57 17.88
N SER A 186 -31.37 -11.53 18.70
CA SER A 186 -31.07 -10.20 18.18
C SER A 186 -29.81 -10.29 17.32
N LEU A 187 -29.87 -9.72 16.12
CA LEU A 187 -28.72 -9.66 15.23
C LEU A 187 -27.81 -8.52 15.71
N ALA A 188 -26.52 -8.81 15.90
CA ALA A 188 -25.52 -7.83 16.29
C ALA A 188 -24.56 -7.56 15.11
N PRO A 189 -24.02 -6.33 14.96
CA PRO A 189 -23.02 -6.05 13.94
C PRO A 189 -21.79 -6.96 14.07
N LYS A 190 -21.39 -7.61 12.96
CA LYS A 190 -20.24 -8.53 12.92
C LYS A 190 -18.92 -7.82 13.20
N TYR A 191 -18.78 -6.60 12.68
CA TYR A 191 -17.51 -5.88 12.68
C TYR A 191 -17.56 -4.62 13.55
N ARG A 192 -16.40 -4.26 14.10
CA ARG A 192 -16.08 -2.94 14.65
C ARG A 192 -15.28 -2.18 13.59
N GLU A 193 -15.80 -1.03 13.19
CA GLU A 193 -15.13 -0.11 12.27
C GLU A 193 -14.09 0.75 13.00
N SER A 194 -12.95 1.00 12.35
CA SER A 194 -11.90 1.88 12.86
C SER A 194 -11.09 2.50 11.71
N ARG A 195 -10.42 3.62 11.98
CA ARG A 195 -9.51 4.30 11.04
C ARG A 195 -8.08 4.32 11.62
N PRO A 196 -7.26 3.28 11.36
CA PRO A 196 -5.87 3.28 11.81
C PRO A 196 -5.15 4.56 11.39
N TYR A 197 -4.39 5.16 12.32
CA TYR A 197 -3.63 6.41 12.13
C TYR A 197 -4.46 7.69 11.92
N ALA A 198 -5.79 7.68 12.07
CA ALA A 198 -6.60 8.90 11.96
C ALA A 198 -6.55 9.76 13.24
N ALA A 199 -6.57 9.13 14.41
CA ALA A 199 -6.63 9.83 15.70
C ALA A 199 -5.26 10.12 16.33
N ALA A 200 -4.25 9.28 16.02
CA ALA A 200 -2.90 9.42 16.54
C ALA A 200 -1.93 9.40 15.36
N ASN A 201 -1.24 10.52 15.14
CA ASN A 201 -0.13 10.57 14.20
C ASN A 201 0.95 9.62 14.73
N ALA A 202 1.17 8.51 14.02
CA ALA A 202 2.38 7.75 14.27
C ALA A 202 3.52 8.70 13.95
N GLY A 203 4.37 9.00 14.94
CA GLY A 203 5.33 10.10 14.86
C GLY A 203 6.22 10.06 13.61
N PRO A 204 7.09 11.07 13.41
CA PRO A 204 7.81 11.28 12.15
C PRO A 204 8.70 10.11 11.69
N HIS A 205 8.97 9.14 12.56
CA HIS A 205 9.75 7.93 12.28
C HIS A 205 8.90 6.69 11.95
N SER A 206 7.58 6.85 11.77
CA SER A 206 6.70 5.78 11.30
C SER A 206 6.73 5.69 9.78
N LEU A 207 7.07 4.50 9.25
CA LEU A 207 7.10 4.27 7.82
C LEU A 207 5.70 4.43 7.20
N SER A 208 4.72 3.64 7.63
CA SER A 208 3.36 3.61 7.09
C SER A 208 2.46 4.73 7.61
N GLY A 209 2.67 5.17 8.85
CA GLY A 209 1.86 6.18 9.50
C GLY A 209 2.32 7.61 9.26
N PHE A 210 3.54 7.81 8.70
CA PHE A 210 4.08 9.13 8.38
C PHE A 210 4.76 9.18 6.99
N THR A 211 5.88 8.49 6.80
CA THR A 211 6.74 8.61 5.59
C THR A 211 6.00 8.29 4.28
N LEU A 212 5.12 7.29 4.31
CA LEU A 212 4.34 6.83 3.17
C LEU A 212 2.99 7.53 3.04
N ARG A 213 2.69 8.55 3.87
CA ARG A 213 1.45 9.33 3.78
C ARG A 213 1.56 10.49 2.79
N GLY A 214 0.40 10.89 2.27
CA GLY A 214 0.22 12.05 1.41
C GLY A 214 -0.38 11.71 0.04
N PRO A 215 -0.66 12.76 -0.77
CA PRO A 215 -1.20 12.61 -2.12
C PRO A 215 -0.36 11.67 -2.97
N SER A 216 -1.01 10.93 -3.87
CA SER A 216 -0.39 9.90 -4.69
C SER A 216 0.33 8.78 -3.92
N LYS A 217 0.26 8.72 -2.57
CA LYS A 217 0.73 7.60 -1.74
C LYS A 217 -0.45 6.98 -0.97
N PHE A 218 -0.32 6.79 0.34
CA PHE A 218 -1.46 6.61 1.24
C PHE A 218 -2.08 7.98 1.53
N ALA A 219 -2.95 8.42 0.61
CA ALA A 219 -3.62 9.72 0.69
C ALA A 219 -4.56 9.81 1.91
N ILE A 220 -5.28 8.73 2.19
CA ILE A 220 -6.20 8.63 3.32
C ILE A 220 -5.80 7.51 4.28
N PRO A 221 -6.15 7.61 5.57
CA PRO A 221 -6.01 6.49 6.50
C PRO A 221 -6.85 5.29 6.02
N PRO A 222 -6.37 4.05 6.18
CA PRO A 222 -7.14 2.87 5.81
C PRO A 222 -8.44 2.79 6.62
N LEU A 223 -9.42 2.08 6.06
CA LEU A 223 -10.66 1.73 6.75
C LEU A 223 -10.60 0.27 7.16
N ALA A 224 -10.71 0.01 8.46
CA ALA A 224 -10.54 -1.32 9.03
C ALA A 224 -11.83 -1.81 9.71
N PHE A 225 -12.25 -3.02 9.37
CA PHE A 225 -13.35 -3.75 9.99
C PHE A 225 -12.78 -4.96 10.73
N THR A 226 -12.80 -4.94 12.06
CA THR A 226 -12.31 -6.07 12.89
C THR A 226 -13.50 -6.83 13.48
N SER A 227 -13.49 -8.16 13.39
CA SER A 227 -14.55 -8.99 14.00
C SER A 227 -14.59 -8.81 15.51
N LYS A 228 -15.75 -9.06 16.13
CA LYS A 228 -15.91 -8.90 17.59
C LYS A 228 -14.97 -9.79 18.42
N ASP A 229 -14.61 -10.96 17.89
CA ASP A 229 -13.67 -11.90 18.50
C ASP A 229 -12.20 -11.64 18.13
N ASN A 230 -11.93 -10.58 17.34
CA ASN A 230 -10.62 -10.18 16.82
C ASN A 230 -9.90 -11.26 15.99
N LYS A 231 -10.60 -12.30 15.54
CA LYS A 231 -10.00 -13.37 14.73
C LYS A 231 -9.98 -13.08 13.23
N GLU A 232 -10.74 -12.08 12.79
CA GLU A 232 -10.77 -11.67 11.39
C GLU A 232 -10.68 -10.14 11.31
N ALA A 233 -9.99 -9.63 10.29
CA ALA A 233 -10.09 -8.23 9.93
C ALA A 233 -10.10 -8.04 8.41
N VAL A 234 -10.75 -6.96 7.98
CA VAL A 234 -10.79 -6.52 6.58
C VAL A 234 -10.37 -5.06 6.52
N PHE A 235 -9.37 -4.77 5.70
CA PHE A 235 -8.87 -3.41 5.48
C PHE A 235 -9.15 -3.00 4.05
N LEU A 236 -9.58 -1.76 3.88
CA LEU A 236 -9.68 -1.10 2.59
C LEU A 236 -8.64 0.00 2.53
N MET A 237 -7.82 -0.03 1.48
CA MET A 237 -6.70 0.87 1.33
C MET A 237 -6.56 1.29 -0.13
N HIS A 238 -6.42 2.59 -0.37
CA HIS A 238 -6.04 3.11 -1.68
C HIS A 238 -4.51 3.06 -1.82
N LEU A 239 -4.02 2.49 -2.92
CA LEU A 239 -2.59 2.42 -3.23
C LEU A 239 -2.23 3.39 -4.35
N GLY A 240 -1.77 4.60 -4.01
CA GLY A 240 -1.42 5.61 -5.00
C GLY A 240 -0.16 5.31 -5.82
N ARG A 241 0.02 5.97 -6.97
CA ARG A 241 1.17 5.75 -7.86
C ARG A 241 2.56 5.99 -7.28
N GLY A 242 2.72 6.88 -6.30
CA GLY A 242 4.00 7.14 -5.60
C GLY A 242 4.51 5.96 -4.79
N LEU A 243 3.74 4.87 -4.73
CA LEU A 243 4.04 3.60 -4.07
C LEU A 243 4.47 2.50 -5.06
N CYS A 244 4.65 2.86 -6.33
CA CYS A 244 5.06 1.94 -7.39
C CYS A 244 6.53 1.52 -7.28
N GLY A 245 6.80 0.28 -7.69
CA GLY A 245 8.16 -0.21 -7.92
C GLY A 245 8.52 -0.22 -9.40
N HIS A 246 7.58 -0.68 -10.22
CA HIS A 246 7.58 -0.50 -11.67
C HIS A 246 6.44 0.44 -12.02
N GLU A 247 6.56 1.17 -13.12
CA GLU A 247 5.60 2.20 -13.48
C GLU A 247 4.15 1.65 -13.58
N GLY A 248 3.25 2.23 -12.79
CA GLY A 248 1.85 1.79 -12.67
C GLY A 248 1.61 0.53 -11.84
N VAL A 249 2.66 -0.12 -11.31
CA VAL A 249 2.57 -1.34 -10.50
C VAL A 249 3.14 -1.08 -9.10
N VAL A 250 2.30 -1.30 -8.09
CA VAL A 250 2.67 -1.14 -6.67
C VAL A 250 3.87 -2.02 -6.35
N HIS A 251 4.83 -1.46 -5.62
CA HIS A 251 6.05 -2.17 -5.25
C HIS A 251 5.73 -3.42 -4.42
N GLY A 252 6.28 -4.58 -4.80
CA GLY A 252 6.01 -5.84 -4.08
C GLY A 252 6.38 -5.77 -2.59
N GLY A 253 7.53 -5.18 -2.27
CA GLY A 253 7.93 -4.90 -0.88
C GLY A 253 6.97 -3.99 -0.11
N LEU A 254 6.22 -3.11 -0.77
CA LEU A 254 5.17 -2.35 -0.08
C LEU A 254 3.96 -3.23 0.22
N LEU A 255 3.57 -4.09 -0.71
CA LEU A 255 2.51 -5.08 -0.47
C LEU A 255 2.88 -5.99 0.71
N ALA A 256 4.15 -6.36 0.82
CA ALA A 256 4.69 -7.06 1.99
C ALA A 256 4.52 -6.24 3.28
N THR A 257 4.88 -4.95 3.26
CA THR A 257 4.73 -4.04 4.42
C THR A 257 3.27 -3.93 4.87
N VAL A 258 2.32 -3.66 3.96
CA VAL A 258 0.91 -3.49 4.34
C VAL A 258 0.28 -4.81 4.82
N LEU A 259 0.71 -5.95 4.26
CA LEU A 259 0.29 -7.26 4.73
C LEU A 259 0.85 -7.56 6.13
N ASP A 260 2.13 -7.25 6.39
CA ASP A 260 2.73 -7.41 7.71
C ASP A 260 1.92 -6.62 8.77
N GLU A 261 1.63 -5.35 8.50
CA GLU A 261 0.86 -4.50 9.43
C GLU A 261 -0.58 -4.98 9.63
N SER A 262 -1.24 -5.42 8.56
CA SER A 262 -2.62 -5.93 8.63
C SER A 262 -2.70 -7.26 9.39
N LEU A 263 -1.74 -8.16 9.16
CA LEU A 263 -1.63 -9.43 9.86
C LEU A 263 -1.26 -9.21 11.34
N ALA A 264 -0.35 -8.26 11.61
CA ALA A 264 0.00 -7.82 12.95
C ALA A 264 -1.23 -7.32 13.70
N TRP A 265 -2.06 -6.47 13.08
CA TRP A 265 -3.29 -5.98 13.70
C TRP A 265 -4.16 -7.12 14.24
N THR A 266 -4.31 -8.20 13.48
CA THR A 266 -5.09 -9.38 13.88
C THR A 266 -4.38 -10.19 14.96
N ALA A 267 -3.08 -10.46 14.76
CA ALA A 267 -2.32 -11.33 15.65
C ALA A 267 -2.07 -10.71 17.02
N LEU A 268 -1.74 -9.42 17.11
CA LEU A 268 -1.40 -8.77 18.37
C LEU A 268 -2.58 -8.78 19.33
N GLN A 269 -3.82 -8.60 18.86
CA GLN A 269 -5.02 -8.63 19.71
C GLN A 269 -5.32 -10.00 20.33
N LEU A 270 -4.67 -11.06 19.84
CA LEU A 270 -4.81 -12.43 20.33
C LEU A 270 -3.64 -12.83 21.24
N LEU A 271 -2.58 -12.02 21.32
CA LEU A 271 -1.46 -12.27 22.22
C LEU A 271 -1.82 -11.85 23.66
N PRO A 272 -1.35 -12.60 24.69
CA PRO A 272 -1.70 -12.34 26.09
C PRO A 272 -1.49 -10.90 26.59
N SER A 273 -0.42 -10.22 26.13
CA SER A 273 -0.12 -8.83 26.51
C SER A 273 -0.48 -7.80 25.44
N ASN A 274 -1.10 -8.22 24.34
CA ASN A 274 -1.31 -7.42 23.13
C ASN A 274 -0.03 -6.83 22.50
N ILE A 275 1.14 -7.40 22.82
CA ILE A 275 2.44 -6.98 22.29
C ILE A 275 3.06 -8.16 21.56
N GLY A 276 3.45 -7.94 20.31
CA GLY A 276 4.05 -8.96 19.47
C GLY A 276 5.01 -8.37 18.45
N VAL A 277 5.90 -9.21 17.95
CA VAL A 277 6.78 -8.91 16.82
C VAL A 277 6.61 -9.96 15.74
N THR A 278 6.81 -9.58 14.48
CA THR A 278 6.83 -10.52 13.36
C THR A 278 8.06 -11.43 13.47
N ALA A 279 7.84 -12.74 13.54
CA ALA A 279 8.92 -13.73 13.50
C ALA A 279 9.15 -14.27 12.09
N THR A 280 8.06 -14.52 11.35
CA THR A 280 8.14 -14.94 9.95
C THR A 280 7.01 -14.30 9.15
N LEU A 281 7.29 -13.92 7.92
CA LEU A 281 6.32 -13.50 6.91
C LEU A 281 6.64 -14.20 5.60
N SER A 282 5.71 -15.00 5.09
CA SER A 282 5.81 -15.69 3.80
C SER A 282 4.76 -15.13 2.86
N LEU A 283 5.15 -14.82 1.61
CA LEU A 283 4.33 -14.14 0.62
C LEU A 283 4.35 -14.88 -0.71
N SER A 284 3.20 -14.92 -1.37
CA SER A 284 3.04 -15.41 -2.74
C SER A 284 2.36 -14.35 -3.60
N TYR A 285 3.13 -13.72 -4.50
CA TYR A 285 2.60 -12.77 -5.49
C TYR A 285 1.96 -13.55 -6.64
N LYS A 286 0.63 -13.45 -6.76
CA LYS A 286 -0.14 -14.18 -7.78
C LYS A 286 -0.36 -13.34 -9.03
N LYS A 287 -0.61 -12.04 -8.86
CA LYS A 287 -0.89 -11.10 -9.94
C LYS A 287 -0.30 -9.72 -9.63
N PRO A 288 0.04 -8.92 -10.66
CA PRO A 288 0.48 -7.54 -10.47
C PRO A 288 -0.63 -6.72 -9.81
N THR A 289 -0.26 -5.91 -8.83
CA THR A 289 -1.17 -4.94 -8.20
C THR A 289 -0.97 -3.59 -8.84
N PHE A 290 -1.94 -3.13 -9.61
CA PHE A 290 -1.89 -1.80 -10.23
C PHE A 290 -2.09 -0.71 -9.17
N ALA A 291 -1.54 0.47 -9.43
CA ALA A 291 -1.74 1.65 -8.59
C ALA A 291 -3.05 2.38 -8.92
N ASP A 292 -3.39 3.36 -8.08
CA ASP A 292 -4.63 4.17 -8.10
C ASP A 292 -5.91 3.33 -8.09
N GLN A 293 -5.88 2.26 -7.31
CA GLN A 293 -7.06 1.46 -7.02
C GLN A 293 -7.15 1.21 -5.51
N PHE A 294 -8.35 0.87 -5.07
CA PHE A 294 -8.55 0.28 -3.76
C PHE A 294 -8.21 -1.20 -3.80
N VAL A 295 -7.56 -1.66 -2.75
CA VAL A 295 -7.39 -3.07 -2.47
C VAL A 295 -8.12 -3.44 -1.19
N VAL A 296 -8.52 -4.71 -1.11
CA VAL A 296 -9.13 -5.31 0.07
C VAL A 296 -8.11 -6.26 0.69
N ILE A 297 -7.71 -6.02 1.93
CA ILE A 297 -6.81 -6.90 2.66
C ILE A 297 -7.64 -7.68 3.67
N ARG A 298 -7.69 -9.00 3.54
CA ARG A 298 -8.37 -9.88 4.49
C ARG A 298 -7.36 -10.62 5.34
N THR A 299 -7.61 -10.69 6.63
CA THR A 299 -6.76 -11.40 7.59
C THR A 299 -7.60 -12.31 8.46
N GLU A 300 -7.04 -13.47 8.80
CA GLU A 300 -7.72 -14.52 9.54
C GLU A 300 -6.74 -15.20 10.49
N PHE A 301 -7.20 -15.42 11.72
CA PHE A 301 -6.53 -16.25 12.71
C PHE A 301 -6.49 -17.71 12.28
N VAL A 302 -5.33 -18.34 12.42
CA VAL A 302 -5.16 -19.77 12.14
C VAL A 302 -5.08 -20.57 13.43
N ARG A 303 -4.13 -20.23 14.31
CA ARG A 303 -3.93 -20.93 15.58
C ARG A 303 -3.05 -20.12 16.55
N GLN A 304 -3.14 -20.45 17.83
CA GLN A 304 -2.33 -19.87 18.90
C GLN A 304 -1.72 -20.97 19.76
N GLU A 305 -0.43 -20.84 20.07
CA GLU A 305 0.30 -21.73 20.96
C GLU A 305 1.15 -20.90 21.94
N GLY A 306 0.59 -20.63 23.12
CA GLY A 306 1.22 -19.81 24.14
C GLY A 306 1.53 -18.40 23.62
N ARG A 307 2.83 -18.10 23.45
CA ARG A 307 3.34 -16.79 22.97
C ARG A 307 3.38 -16.65 21.45
N LYS A 308 2.85 -17.61 20.70
CA LYS A 308 2.92 -17.66 19.23
C LYS A 308 1.52 -17.61 18.64
N VAL A 309 1.30 -16.75 17.67
CA VAL A 309 0.04 -16.63 16.93
C VAL A 309 0.34 -16.71 15.44
N TRP A 310 -0.32 -17.64 14.75
CA TRP A 310 -0.28 -17.78 13.31
C TRP A 310 -1.53 -17.16 12.70
N VAL A 311 -1.30 -16.35 11.68
CA VAL A 311 -2.34 -15.67 10.91
C VAL A 311 -2.05 -15.84 9.43
N LYS A 312 -3.09 -15.83 8.63
CA LYS A 312 -3.01 -15.80 7.17
C LYS A 312 -3.80 -14.62 6.65
N GLY A 313 -3.50 -14.20 5.44
CA GLY A 313 -4.24 -13.12 4.80
C GLY A 313 -3.93 -13.00 3.32
N GLN A 314 -4.67 -12.11 2.67
CA GLN A 314 -4.52 -11.88 1.24
C GLN A 314 -4.93 -10.47 0.86
N VAL A 315 -4.31 -9.96 -0.21
CA VAL A 315 -4.70 -8.74 -0.91
C VAL A 315 -5.55 -9.15 -2.11
N GLU A 316 -6.73 -8.56 -2.22
CA GLU A 316 -7.69 -8.73 -3.31
C GLU A 316 -7.89 -7.38 -4.03
N ASP A 317 -8.23 -7.43 -5.31
CA ASP A 317 -8.89 -6.29 -5.97
C ASP A 317 -10.37 -6.20 -5.54
N LEU A 318 -11.08 -5.17 -6.02
CA LEU A 318 -12.49 -4.97 -5.67
C LEU A 318 -13.41 -6.05 -6.24
N GLU A 319 -12.96 -6.78 -7.26
CA GLU A 319 -13.65 -7.92 -7.86
C GLU A 319 -13.39 -9.24 -7.10
N GLY A 320 -12.56 -9.22 -6.05
CA GLY A 320 -12.24 -10.39 -5.23
C GLY A 320 -11.14 -11.28 -5.81
N MET A 321 -10.42 -10.85 -6.85
CA MET A 321 -9.27 -11.60 -7.35
C MET A 321 -8.08 -11.42 -6.42
N VAL A 322 -7.53 -12.55 -5.98
CA VAL A 322 -6.33 -12.58 -5.14
C VAL A 322 -5.11 -12.11 -5.92
N LEU A 323 -4.47 -11.05 -5.41
CA LEU A 323 -3.25 -10.46 -5.94
C LEU A 323 -2.01 -10.99 -5.21
N VAL A 324 -2.08 -11.05 -3.88
CA VAL A 324 -1.00 -11.54 -3.01
C VAL A 324 -1.60 -12.35 -1.86
N GLN A 325 -0.97 -13.47 -1.52
CA GLN A 325 -1.31 -14.26 -0.33
C GLN A 325 -0.15 -14.22 0.67
N ALA A 326 -0.47 -14.29 1.95
CA ALA A 326 0.51 -14.28 3.01
C ALA A 326 0.15 -15.20 4.18
N GLU A 327 1.19 -15.72 4.81
CA GLU A 327 1.13 -16.40 6.10
C GLU A 327 2.20 -15.80 7.01
N ALA A 328 1.86 -15.56 8.27
CA ALA A 328 2.78 -14.97 9.22
C ALA A 328 2.67 -15.60 10.61
N LEU A 329 3.80 -15.55 11.32
CA LEU A 329 3.90 -15.91 12.73
C LEU A 329 4.31 -14.67 13.51
N PHE A 330 3.50 -14.32 14.50
CA PHE A 330 3.80 -13.30 15.49
C PHE A 330 4.14 -13.93 16.83
N VAL A 331 5.12 -13.35 17.52
CA VAL A 331 5.60 -13.85 18.81
C VAL A 331 5.62 -12.74 19.84
N GLU A 332 5.03 -13.00 21.00
CA GLU A 332 5.14 -12.11 22.17
C GLU A 332 6.57 -12.19 22.74
N PRO A 333 7.32 -11.08 22.85
CA PRO A 333 8.64 -11.07 23.49
C PRO A 333 8.56 -11.53 24.95
N LYS A 334 9.57 -12.26 25.45
CA LYS A 334 9.57 -12.77 26.83
C LYS A 334 9.39 -11.67 27.88
N MET A 335 9.86 -10.46 27.59
CA MET A 335 9.80 -9.32 28.51
C MET A 335 8.47 -8.55 28.47
N ALA A 336 7.53 -8.89 27.57
CA ALA A 336 6.28 -8.14 27.39
C ALA A 336 5.43 -8.05 28.67
N LYS A 337 5.45 -9.12 29.49
CA LYS A 337 4.77 -9.15 30.80
C LYS A 337 5.28 -8.10 31.80
N PHE A 338 6.56 -7.69 31.68
CA PHE A 338 7.11 -6.63 32.53
C PHE A 338 6.69 -5.24 32.04
N LEU A 339 6.55 -5.07 30.72
CA LEU A 339 6.12 -3.81 30.10
C LEU A 339 4.62 -3.54 30.25
N SER A 340 3.80 -4.57 30.47
CA SER A 340 2.37 -4.43 30.78
C SER A 340 2.10 -4.02 32.22
N SER A 341 3.11 -3.99 33.10
CA SER A 341 2.94 -3.50 34.48
C SER A 341 2.78 -1.97 34.49
N SER A 342 1.75 -1.49 35.20
CA SER A 342 1.37 -0.07 35.26
C SER A 342 2.52 0.84 35.72
N SER A 343 3.36 0.37 36.63
CA SER A 343 4.52 1.11 37.15
C SER A 343 5.59 1.39 36.09
N VAL A 344 5.77 0.49 35.12
CA VAL A 344 6.74 0.69 34.02
C VAL A 344 6.16 1.59 32.95
N ARG A 345 4.87 1.44 32.61
CA ARG A 345 4.19 2.31 31.63
C ARG A 345 4.17 3.80 32.02
N GLU A 346 4.01 4.10 33.30
CA GLU A 346 3.98 5.49 33.79
C GLU A 346 5.38 6.12 33.90
N HIS A 347 6.44 5.32 34.03
CA HIS A 347 7.81 5.83 34.13
C HIS A 347 8.46 6.14 32.77
N PHE A 348 7.90 5.63 31.68
CA PHE A 348 8.42 5.77 30.31
C PHE A 348 7.51 6.58 29.36
N LYS A 349 6.45 7.22 29.88
CA LYS A 349 5.69 8.26 29.16
C LYS A 349 6.38 9.61 29.30
#